data_AF-H0EHB2-F1
#
_entry.id   AF-H0EHB2-F1
#
_cell.length_a   1.000
_cell.length_b   1.000
_cell.length_c   1.000
_cell.angle_alpha   90.00
_cell.angle_beta   90.00
_cell.angle_gamma   90.00
#
_symmetry.space_group_name_H-M   'P 1'
#
loop_
_entity.id
_entity.type
_entity.pdbx_description
1 polymer ?
#
loop_
_entity_poly.entity_id
_entity_poly.type
_entity_poly.pdbx_seq_one_letter_code
_entity_poly.pdbx_strand_id
1 'polypeptide(L)'
;MSFTAHWLAVEGVQPSIPQNPTTGEARAGELVPKGPGANPSLAALAGNDNVAFKPLVKHVLSKELILFFDKIRAAILDDDPDPEVVSLRASAFASVRADPGLHQLVPYFVQFISEKVTHSLNNTFVLRQMMELATAMINNPSLFINPYVTALVPPVLTCLVGRNLGPEPANNLQEQYQLRDHAASLIGQISKKYAESSMQLRPRLTRTCLKYFLDPSRTLGEHYGAINGLSTIGGPEVIRSILLPNVKPFEYVLTKAINEHGEADENVRMVIAALVKAITAIGDSDIYLANGMNGIQDSEGTEIEEYLGPVVGKRIALLNDHRLNKAILESKEKNGTK
;
A
#
# COMPACT_ATOMS: atom_id res chain seq x y z
N MET A 1 -21.54 -15.23 30.16
CA MET A 1 -20.69 -14.03 30.36
C MET A 1 -20.25 -13.55 29.00
N SER A 2 -20.37 -12.26 28.69
CA SER A 2 -19.82 -11.63 27.49
C SER A 2 -18.74 -10.62 27.90
N PHE A 3 -17.73 -10.43 27.05
CA PHE A 3 -16.64 -9.49 27.26
C PHE A 3 -16.67 -8.39 26.20
N THR A 4 -16.32 -7.16 26.61
CA THR A 4 -16.17 -6.01 25.71
C THR A 4 -14.76 -5.43 25.89
N ALA A 5 -13.95 -5.48 24.84
CA ALA A 5 -12.58 -4.95 24.86
C ALA A 5 -12.55 -3.48 24.39
N HIS A 6 -11.63 -2.69 24.96
CA HIS A 6 -11.35 -1.31 24.56
C HIS A 6 -9.87 -0.96 24.82
N TRP A 7 -9.37 0.12 24.21
CA TRP A 7 -8.01 0.61 24.42
C TRP A 7 -7.88 1.38 25.73
N LEU A 8 -7.16 0.82 26.70
CA LEU A 8 -6.85 1.50 27.96
C LEU A 8 -5.75 2.57 27.81
N ALA A 9 -4.75 2.28 26.98
CA ALA A 9 -3.65 3.20 26.67
C ALA A 9 -3.07 2.94 25.28
N VAL A 10 -2.57 4.00 24.64
CA VAL A 10 -1.79 3.98 23.40
C VAL A 10 -0.53 4.80 23.67
N GLU A 11 0.66 4.21 23.52
CA GLU A 11 1.94 4.87 23.83
C GLU A 11 2.02 5.43 25.27
N GLY A 12 1.42 4.73 26.24
CA GLY A 12 1.38 5.16 27.64
C GLY A 12 0.41 6.31 27.94
N VAL A 13 -0.36 6.78 26.95
CA VAL A 13 -1.41 7.80 27.11
C VAL A 13 -2.78 7.14 27.01
N GLN A 14 -3.66 7.44 27.97
CA GLN A 14 -5.04 6.96 27.96
C GLN A 14 -5.88 7.75 26.94
N PRO A 15 -6.51 7.10 25.95
CA PRO A 15 -7.37 7.80 25.00
C PRO A 15 -8.69 8.23 25.64
N SER A 16 -9.19 9.40 25.26
CA SER A 16 -10.47 9.95 25.73
C SER A 16 -11.65 9.25 25.04
N ILE A 17 -11.96 8.02 25.46
CA ILE A 17 -13.12 7.24 25.01
C ILE A 17 -14.10 7.05 26.18
N PRO A 18 -15.40 6.81 25.93
CA PRO A 18 -16.40 6.68 27.00
C PRO A 18 -16.09 5.59 28.04
N GLN A 19 -15.30 4.57 27.66
CA GLN A 19 -14.91 3.47 28.52
C GLN A 19 -13.74 3.80 29.46
N ASN A 20 -12.98 4.86 29.17
CA ASN A 20 -11.84 5.29 29.99
C ASN A 20 -12.26 6.40 30.95
N PRO A 21 -11.80 6.37 32.22
CA PRO A 21 -12.10 7.42 33.18
C PRO A 21 -11.52 8.76 32.72
N THR A 22 -12.28 9.83 32.89
CA THR A 22 -11.79 11.18 32.67
C THR A 22 -10.84 11.59 33.80
N THR A 23 -9.95 12.55 33.52
CA THR A 23 -9.03 13.09 34.54
C THR A 23 -9.74 13.70 35.74
N GLY A 24 -10.99 14.16 35.57
CA GLY A 24 -11.86 14.62 36.65
C GLY A 24 -12.36 13.49 37.55
N GLU A 25 -12.78 12.36 36.96
CA GLU A 25 -13.22 11.17 37.69
C GLU A 25 -12.06 10.47 38.41
N ALA A 26 -10.87 10.47 37.80
CA ALA A 26 -9.66 9.88 38.40
C ALA A 26 -9.21 10.61 39.68
N ARG A 27 -9.45 11.92 39.78
CA ARG A 27 -9.16 12.74 40.98
C ARG A 27 -10.19 12.53 42.09
N ALA A 28 -11.45 12.25 41.75
CA ALA A 28 -12.49 11.97 42.74
C ALA A 28 -12.26 10.65 43.52
N GLY A 29 -11.40 9.76 43.01
CA GLY A 29 -11.01 8.50 43.64
C GLY A 29 -9.70 8.50 44.43
N GLU A 30 -9.06 9.66 44.67
CA GLU A 30 -7.72 9.80 45.31
C GLU A 30 -7.68 9.52 46.83
N LEU A 31 -8.38 8.49 47.32
CA LEU A 31 -8.21 7.97 48.69
C LEU A 31 -7.21 6.80 48.80
N VAL A 32 -6.49 6.48 47.71
CA VAL A 32 -5.48 5.41 47.71
C VAL A 32 -4.14 5.94 47.19
N PRO A 33 -3.03 5.77 47.93
CA PRO A 33 -1.73 6.26 47.51
C PRO A 33 -1.22 5.48 46.29
N LYS A 34 -1.00 6.18 45.17
CA LYS A 34 -0.34 5.61 43.98
C LYS A 34 1.17 5.65 44.19
N GLY A 35 1.84 4.53 43.86
CA GLY A 35 3.29 4.40 43.93
C GLY A 35 4.05 5.37 43.01
N PRO A 36 5.37 5.53 43.23
CA PRO A 36 6.18 6.52 42.54
C PRO A 36 6.29 6.16 41.04
N GLY A 37 5.59 6.91 40.19
CA GLY A 37 5.54 6.68 38.74
C GLY A 37 4.29 7.26 38.06
N ALA A 38 3.24 7.58 38.82
CA ALA A 38 2.05 8.26 38.32
C ALA A 38 2.28 9.78 38.20
N ASN A 39 3.09 10.21 37.22
CA ASN A 39 3.22 11.64 36.92
C ASN A 39 1.97 12.16 36.18
N PRO A 40 1.24 13.18 36.71
CA PRO A 40 0.04 13.74 36.08
C PRO A 40 0.31 14.72 34.93
N SER A 41 1.57 14.92 34.54
CA SER A 41 2.01 16.02 33.65
C SER A 41 2.03 15.69 32.15
N LEU A 42 1.33 14.64 31.71
CA LEU A 42 1.11 14.33 30.28
C LEU A 42 -0.32 14.64 29.80
N ALA A 43 -1.22 15.05 30.70
CA ALA A 43 -2.66 15.15 30.43
C ALA A 43 -3.18 16.56 30.06
N ALA A 44 -2.30 17.54 29.78
CA ALA A 44 -2.70 18.94 29.64
C ALA A 44 -3.16 19.38 28.24
N LEU A 45 -3.53 18.48 27.31
CA LEU A 45 -3.98 18.91 25.98
C LEU A 45 -4.96 17.95 25.29
N ALA A 46 -6.01 17.53 26.00
CA ALA A 46 -7.12 16.78 25.40
C ALA A 46 -8.33 17.70 25.19
N GLY A 47 -8.37 18.33 24.01
CA GLY A 47 -9.48 19.15 23.54
C GLY A 47 -9.41 19.34 22.04
N ASN A 48 -9.53 18.25 21.26
CA ASN A 48 -9.96 18.30 19.85
C ASN A 48 -10.32 16.90 19.31
N ASP A 49 -11.52 16.77 18.75
CA ASP A 49 -12.09 15.56 18.12
C ASP A 49 -11.49 15.21 16.75
N ASN A 50 -10.18 15.40 16.56
CA ASN A 50 -9.48 14.92 15.38
C ASN A 50 -8.10 14.42 15.80
N VAL A 51 -7.87 13.12 15.63
CA VAL A 51 -6.55 12.47 15.77
C VAL A 51 -5.67 12.89 14.59
N ALA A 52 -5.34 14.18 14.51
CA ALA A 52 -4.09 14.62 13.94
C ALA A 52 -3.06 14.37 15.05
N PHE A 53 -2.41 13.21 15.02
CA PHE A 53 -1.26 12.90 15.86
C PHE A 53 -0.15 13.88 15.49
N LYS A 54 -0.19 15.08 16.08
CA LYS A 54 0.91 16.03 16.07
C LYS A 54 1.73 15.64 17.31
N PRO A 55 2.91 15.02 17.16
CA PRO A 55 3.72 14.71 18.32
C PRO A 55 4.29 16.04 18.83
N LEU A 56 3.55 16.72 19.71
CA LEU A 56 4.03 17.88 20.47
C LEU A 56 4.56 17.49 21.86
N VAL A 57 4.68 16.19 22.13
CA VAL A 57 5.52 15.70 23.22
C VAL A 57 6.80 15.23 22.55
N LYS A 58 7.90 15.97 22.72
CA LYS A 58 9.23 15.45 22.40
C LYS A 58 9.37 14.18 23.24
N HIS A 59 9.25 12.99 22.64
CA HIS A 59 9.66 11.77 23.32
C HIS A 59 11.07 12.04 23.83
N VAL A 60 11.33 11.75 25.11
CA VAL A 60 12.65 11.93 25.71
C VAL A 60 13.55 10.87 25.09
N LEU A 61 14.03 11.18 23.89
CA LEU A 61 14.85 10.30 23.10
C LEU A 61 16.25 10.31 23.71
N SER A 62 16.81 9.13 23.94
CA SER A 62 18.18 9.04 24.42
C SER A 62 19.13 9.57 23.34
N LYS A 63 20.31 10.05 23.76
CA LYS A 63 21.37 10.47 22.83
C LYS A 63 21.73 9.35 21.85
N GLU A 64 21.75 8.11 22.32
CA GLU A 64 22.03 6.93 21.49
C GLU A 64 20.96 6.70 20.42
N LEU A 65 19.67 6.86 20.75
CA LEU A 65 18.59 6.71 19.77
C LEU A 65 18.59 7.83 18.73
N ILE A 66 19.00 9.05 19.11
CA ILE A 66 19.21 10.16 18.16
C ILE A 66 20.36 9.81 17.21
N LEU A 67 21.53 9.40 17.74
CA LEU A 67 22.68 9.00 16.94
C LEU A 67 22.37 7.83 16.02
N PHE A 68 21.59 6.86 16.49
CA PHE A 68 21.12 5.75 15.69
C PHE A 68 20.24 6.24 14.53
N PHE A 69 19.25 7.08 14.81
CA PHE A 69 18.37 7.65 13.79
C PHE A 69 19.16 8.43 12.72
N ASP A 70 20.11 9.25 13.13
CA ASP A 70 20.95 10.03 12.22
C ASP A 70 21.85 9.14 11.36
N LYS A 71 22.43 8.08 11.94
CA LYS A 71 23.21 7.08 11.18
C LYS A 71 22.37 6.34 10.14
N ILE A 72 21.15 5.92 10.51
CA ILE A 72 20.22 5.29 9.56
C ILE A 72 19.89 6.26 8.43
N ARG A 73 19.55 7.51 8.75
CA ARG A 73 19.23 8.53 7.74
C ARG A 73 20.37 8.79 6.78
N ALA A 74 21.60 8.91 7.28
CA ALA A 74 22.78 9.11 6.45
C ALA A 74 23.01 7.91 5.53
N ALA A 75 23.04 6.69 6.09
CA ALA A 75 23.31 5.47 5.33
C ALA A 75 22.28 5.18 4.23
N ILE A 76 20.98 5.46 4.49
CA ILE A 76 19.94 5.20 3.48
C ILE A 76 19.82 6.28 2.42
N LEU A 77 20.27 7.50 2.68
CA LEU A 77 20.21 8.59 1.70
C LEU A 77 21.50 8.77 0.90
N ASP A 78 22.58 8.10 1.30
CA ASP A 78 23.81 8.02 0.52
C ASP A 78 23.52 7.25 -0.78
N ASP A 79 23.72 7.89 -1.94
CA ASP A 79 23.46 7.35 -3.27
C ASP A 79 24.74 6.87 -3.98
N ASP A 80 25.86 6.81 -3.27
CA ASP A 80 27.12 6.31 -3.83
C ASP A 80 26.97 4.84 -4.28
N PRO A 81 27.36 4.51 -5.53
CA PRO A 81 27.33 3.15 -6.06
C PRO A 81 28.43 2.23 -5.50
N ASP A 82 29.32 2.72 -4.63
CA ASP A 82 30.33 1.90 -3.96
C ASP A 82 29.68 0.68 -3.26
N PRO A 83 30.15 -0.55 -3.57
CA PRO A 83 29.66 -1.77 -2.91
C PRO A 83 29.63 -1.71 -1.38
N GLU A 84 30.56 -1.00 -0.75
CA GLU A 84 30.60 -0.83 0.70
C GLU A 84 29.41 0.01 1.19
N VAL A 85 29.09 1.11 0.49
CA VAL A 85 27.95 1.99 0.81
C VAL A 85 26.63 1.26 0.59
N VAL A 86 26.52 0.49 -0.50
CA VAL A 86 25.32 -0.33 -0.76
C VAL A 86 25.13 -1.39 0.34
N SER A 87 26.21 -2.02 0.80
CA SER A 87 26.19 -2.96 1.93
C SER A 87 25.78 -2.30 3.24
N LEU A 88 26.31 -1.09 3.51
CA LEU A 88 25.95 -0.31 4.69
C LEU A 88 24.47 0.07 4.68
N ARG A 89 23.94 0.47 3.52
CA ARG A 89 22.51 0.77 3.31
C ARG A 89 21.64 -0.45 3.58
N ALA A 90 22.00 -1.61 3.05
CA ALA A 90 21.29 -2.86 3.32
C ALA A 90 21.33 -3.24 4.81
N SER A 91 22.48 -3.04 5.46
CA SER A 91 22.66 -3.28 6.90
C SER A 91 21.81 -2.33 7.74
N ALA A 92 21.66 -1.07 7.33
CA ALA A 92 20.77 -0.11 7.98
C ALA A 92 19.31 -0.57 7.96
N PHE A 93 18.79 -1.03 6.81
CA PHE A 93 17.44 -1.58 6.73
C PHE A 93 17.27 -2.86 7.54
N ALA A 94 18.26 -3.76 7.53
CA ALA A 94 18.25 -4.96 8.34
C ALA A 94 18.18 -4.63 9.85
N SER A 95 18.89 -3.59 10.27
CA SER A 95 18.90 -3.11 11.65
C SER A 95 17.52 -2.61 12.07
N VAL A 96 16.86 -1.79 11.23
CA VAL A 96 15.48 -1.33 11.49
C VAL A 96 14.47 -2.49 11.53
N ARG A 97 14.69 -3.54 10.74
CA ARG A 97 13.79 -4.71 10.69
C ARG A 97 13.90 -5.61 11.93
N ALA A 98 15.07 -5.66 12.59
CA ALA A 98 15.34 -6.61 13.66
C ALA A 98 15.37 -6.01 15.07
N ASP A 99 15.70 -4.72 15.20
CA ASP A 99 15.93 -4.11 16.51
C ASP A 99 14.62 -3.84 17.28
N PRO A 100 14.44 -4.42 18.48
CA PRO A 100 13.25 -4.21 19.30
C PRO A 100 13.21 -2.85 20.03
N GLY A 101 14.35 -2.16 20.16
CA GLY A 101 14.48 -0.91 20.92
C GLY A 101 13.96 0.34 20.21
N LEU A 102 13.43 0.21 18.99
CA LEU A 102 13.14 1.34 18.10
C LEU A 102 11.73 1.92 18.26
N HIS A 103 10.94 1.45 19.22
CA HIS A 103 9.53 1.87 19.38
C HIS A 103 9.37 3.40 19.47
N GLN A 104 10.23 4.08 20.25
CA GLN A 104 10.21 5.54 20.38
C GLN A 104 10.58 6.29 19.09
N LEU A 105 11.27 5.63 18.14
CA LEU A 105 11.65 6.21 16.86
C LEU A 105 10.59 6.05 15.77
N VAL A 106 9.57 5.20 15.98
CA VAL A 106 8.52 4.94 14.99
C VAL A 106 7.84 6.23 14.51
N PRO A 107 7.38 7.17 15.37
CA PRO A 107 6.77 8.42 14.91
C PRO A 107 7.70 9.24 14.02
N TYR A 108 8.99 9.27 14.36
CA TYR A 108 10.01 10.03 13.64
C TYR A 108 10.31 9.41 12.28
N PHE A 109 10.38 8.09 12.18
CA PHE A 109 10.50 7.41 10.89
C PHE A 109 9.28 7.65 9.99
N VAL A 110 8.05 7.57 10.53
CA VAL A 110 6.83 7.83 9.75
C VAL A 110 6.79 9.28 9.25
N GLN A 111 7.16 10.25 10.10
CA GLN A 111 7.27 11.64 9.70
C GLN A 111 8.35 11.83 8.63
N PHE A 112 9.52 11.21 8.82
CA PHE A 112 10.64 11.31 7.89
C PHE A 112 10.30 10.72 6.51
N ILE A 113 9.64 9.56 6.46
CA ILE A 113 9.11 8.96 5.22
C ILE A 113 8.15 9.93 4.54
N SER A 114 7.19 10.47 5.30
CA SER A 114 6.18 11.39 4.75
C SER A 114 6.84 12.64 4.16
N GLU A 115 7.75 13.27 4.90
CA GLU A 115 8.45 14.48 4.50
C GLU A 115 9.34 14.27 3.27
N LYS A 116 10.08 13.16 3.22
CA LYS A 116 10.95 12.84 2.08
C LYS A 116 10.16 12.51 0.83
N VAL A 117 9.05 11.78 0.95
CA VAL A 117 8.18 11.51 -0.19
C VAL A 117 7.59 12.80 -0.74
N THR A 118 7.13 13.73 0.11
CA THR A 118 6.52 14.98 -0.37
C THR A 118 7.52 15.97 -0.97
N HIS A 119 8.74 16.05 -0.44
CA HIS A 119 9.74 17.04 -0.87
C HIS A 119 10.74 16.53 -1.92
N SER A 120 10.78 15.22 -2.19
CA SER A 120 11.73 14.61 -3.12
C SER A 120 11.04 13.76 -4.19
N LEU A 121 9.86 14.19 -4.67
CA LEU A 121 9.11 13.52 -5.74
C LEU A 121 9.90 13.38 -7.04
N ASN A 122 10.88 14.26 -7.26
CA ASN A 122 11.78 14.23 -8.42
C ASN A 122 12.99 13.30 -8.26
N ASN A 123 13.15 12.60 -7.14
CA ASN A 123 14.28 11.72 -6.89
C ASN A 123 13.80 10.29 -6.60
N THR A 124 13.81 9.44 -7.63
CA THR A 124 13.34 8.05 -7.56
C THR A 124 14.13 7.22 -6.55
N PHE A 125 15.43 7.49 -6.40
CA PHE A 125 16.27 6.82 -5.41
C PHE A 125 15.74 7.07 -4.00
N VAL A 126 15.56 8.33 -3.58
CA VAL A 126 15.04 8.69 -2.25
C VAL A 126 13.67 8.05 -2.01
N LEU A 127 12.76 8.11 -2.99
CA LEU A 127 11.44 7.49 -2.87
C LEU A 127 11.53 5.98 -2.64
N ARG A 128 12.41 5.28 -3.36
CA ARG A 128 12.66 3.84 -3.17
C ARG A 128 13.15 3.55 -1.77
N GLN A 129 14.11 4.31 -1.26
CA GLN A 129 14.63 4.14 0.10
C GLN A 129 13.56 4.37 1.17
N MET A 130 12.63 5.30 0.95
CA MET A 130 11.51 5.53 1.87
C MET A 130 10.52 4.35 1.87
N MET A 131 10.29 3.72 0.72
CA MET A 131 9.44 2.52 0.67
C MET A 131 10.14 1.29 1.28
N GLU A 132 11.45 1.15 1.12
CA GLU A 132 12.26 0.12 1.80
C GLU A 132 12.25 0.32 3.32
N LEU A 133 12.40 1.55 3.80
CA LEU A 133 12.31 1.88 5.22
C LEU A 133 10.93 1.53 5.78
N ALA A 134 9.85 1.91 5.09
CA ALA A 134 8.49 1.55 5.47
C ALA A 134 8.30 0.02 5.55
N THR A 135 8.85 -0.71 4.58
CA THR A 135 8.82 -2.18 4.53
C THR A 135 9.60 -2.79 5.71
N ALA A 136 10.79 -2.26 6.02
CA ALA A 136 11.60 -2.70 7.15
C ALA A 136 10.86 -2.50 8.49
N MET A 137 10.23 -1.33 8.68
CA MET A 137 9.42 -1.03 9.87
C MET A 137 8.22 -1.97 10.01
N ILE A 138 7.49 -2.21 8.92
CA ILE A 138 6.31 -3.08 8.94
C ILE A 138 6.70 -4.54 9.18
N ASN A 139 7.85 -4.99 8.70
CA ASN A 139 8.31 -6.36 8.88
C ASN A 139 9.00 -6.60 10.23
N ASN A 140 9.24 -5.56 11.04
CA ASN A 140 9.74 -5.73 12.40
C ASN A 140 8.64 -6.25 13.33
N PRO A 141 8.79 -7.45 13.92
CA PRO A 141 7.76 -8.05 14.79
C PRO A 141 7.65 -7.36 16.16
N SER A 142 8.68 -6.65 16.58
CA SER A 142 8.74 -5.98 17.90
C SER A 142 8.16 -4.57 17.88
N LEU A 143 7.85 -4.02 16.71
CA LEU A 143 7.28 -2.68 16.58
C LEU A 143 5.76 -2.72 16.44
N PHE A 144 5.08 -1.98 17.32
CA PHE A 144 3.64 -1.78 17.22
C PHE A 144 3.30 -0.64 16.24
N ILE A 145 3.21 -0.97 14.94
CA ILE A 145 2.99 0.03 13.87
C ILE A 145 1.50 0.38 13.68
N ASN A 146 0.56 -0.41 14.21
CA ASN A 146 -0.90 -0.22 14.00
C ASN A 146 -1.38 1.24 14.12
N PRO A 147 -1.01 2.02 15.16
CA PRO A 147 -1.48 3.40 15.31
C PRO A 147 -1.04 4.33 14.16
N TYR A 148 0.07 3.99 13.50
CA TYR A 148 0.70 4.82 12.47
C TYR A 148 0.34 4.41 11.04
N VAL A 149 -0.36 3.28 10.83
CA VAL A 149 -0.71 2.78 9.50
C VAL A 149 -1.44 3.82 8.67
N THR A 150 -2.44 4.50 9.26
CA THR A 150 -3.21 5.55 8.56
C THR A 150 -2.34 6.74 8.12
N ALA A 151 -1.27 7.03 8.85
CA ALA A 151 -0.32 8.09 8.50
C ALA A 151 0.73 7.63 7.47
N LEU A 152 1.06 6.34 7.44
CA LEU A 152 2.01 5.75 6.49
C LEU A 152 1.38 5.47 5.11
N VAL A 153 0.06 5.26 5.04
CA VAL A 153 -0.65 4.98 3.79
C VAL A 153 -0.55 6.10 2.74
N PRO A 154 -0.76 7.40 3.07
CA PRO A 154 -0.67 8.49 2.10
C PRO A 154 0.66 8.57 1.33
N PRO A 155 1.86 8.58 1.95
CA PRO A 155 3.11 8.61 1.19
C PRO A 155 3.31 7.37 0.31
N VAL A 156 2.87 6.19 0.74
CA VAL A 156 2.90 4.97 -0.10
C VAL A 156 1.99 5.11 -1.31
N LEU A 157 0.77 5.64 -1.12
CA LEU A 157 -0.15 5.94 -2.23
C LEU A 157 0.43 6.97 -3.20
N THR A 158 1.15 7.98 -2.71
CA THR A 158 1.85 8.96 -3.56
C THR A 158 2.90 8.28 -4.45
N CYS A 159 3.68 7.34 -3.93
CA CYS A 159 4.63 6.56 -4.73
C CYS A 159 3.95 5.58 -5.69
N LEU A 160 2.73 5.12 -5.38
CA LEU A 160 1.97 4.18 -6.20
C LEU A 160 1.27 4.87 -7.39
N VAL A 161 0.48 5.92 -7.11
CA VAL A 161 -0.37 6.61 -8.10
C VAL A 161 0.03 8.09 -8.29
N GLY A 162 1.29 8.42 -8.04
CA GLY A 162 1.84 9.74 -8.31
C GLY A 162 1.97 9.99 -9.82
N ARG A 163 1.57 11.19 -10.25
CA ARG A 163 1.63 11.62 -11.66
C ARG A 163 3.07 11.81 -12.15
N ASN A 164 3.87 12.55 -11.39
CA ASN A 164 5.27 12.88 -11.75
C ASN A 164 6.19 12.29 -10.68
N LEU A 165 6.89 11.22 -11.02
CA LEU A 165 7.85 10.53 -10.14
C LEU A 165 9.23 10.55 -10.81
N GLY A 166 10.26 10.97 -10.10
CA GLY A 166 11.61 11.06 -10.63
C GLY A 166 11.88 12.28 -11.54
N PRO A 167 13.11 12.41 -12.05
CA PRO A 167 13.45 13.41 -13.06
C PRO A 167 12.77 13.07 -14.39
N GLU A 168 12.80 14.01 -15.33
CA GLU A 168 12.10 14.00 -16.63
C GLU A 168 11.77 12.60 -17.22
N PRO A 169 10.51 12.36 -17.64
CA PRO A 169 9.94 11.02 -17.81
C PRO A 169 10.58 10.10 -18.85
N ALA A 170 11.45 10.62 -19.73
CA ALA A 170 12.00 9.85 -20.85
C ALA A 170 13.17 8.92 -20.46
N ASN A 171 13.96 9.26 -19.43
CA ASN A 171 15.21 8.51 -19.13
C ASN A 171 15.12 7.56 -17.93
N ASN A 172 14.07 7.64 -17.11
CA ASN A 172 13.97 6.91 -15.83
C ASN A 172 12.70 6.06 -15.69
N LEU A 173 12.10 5.66 -16.82
CA LEU A 173 10.81 5.00 -16.82
C LEU A 173 10.82 3.65 -16.08
N GLN A 174 11.89 2.87 -16.25
CA GLN A 174 12.09 1.61 -15.56
C GLN A 174 12.09 1.78 -14.03
N GLU A 175 12.78 2.79 -13.51
CA GLU A 175 12.85 3.04 -12.07
C GLU A 175 11.51 3.49 -11.49
N GLN A 176 10.72 4.26 -12.25
CA GLN A 176 9.38 4.67 -11.86
C GLN A 176 8.45 3.45 -11.73
N TYR A 177 8.49 2.52 -12.69
CA TYR A 177 7.69 1.30 -12.62
C TYR A 177 8.14 0.38 -11.47
N GLN A 178 9.45 0.23 -11.24
CA GLN A 178 9.97 -0.50 -10.08
C GLN A 178 9.50 0.10 -8.75
N LEU A 179 9.51 1.44 -8.64
CA LEU A 179 9.00 2.13 -7.45
C LEU A 179 7.50 1.85 -7.24
N ARG A 180 6.70 1.91 -8.31
CA ARG A 180 5.26 1.61 -8.25
C ARG A 180 4.99 0.16 -7.85
N ASP A 181 5.76 -0.79 -8.37
CA ASP A 181 5.64 -2.21 -8.01
C ASP A 181 5.97 -2.45 -6.53
N HIS A 182 7.02 -1.80 -6.03
CA HIS A 182 7.39 -1.87 -4.61
C HIS A 182 6.31 -1.25 -3.73
N ALA A 183 5.78 -0.07 -4.11
CA ALA A 183 4.67 0.57 -3.41
C ALA A 183 3.39 -0.27 -3.42
N ALA A 184 3.09 -0.96 -4.53
CA ALA A 184 1.96 -1.88 -4.64
C ALA A 184 2.13 -3.11 -3.71
N SER A 185 3.34 -3.69 -3.68
CA SER A 185 3.63 -4.80 -2.76
C SER A 185 3.48 -4.36 -1.29
N LEU A 186 4.02 -3.18 -0.95
CA LEU A 186 3.92 -2.61 0.39
C LEU A 186 2.47 -2.33 0.80
N ILE A 187 1.66 -1.74 -0.09
CA ILE A 187 0.25 -1.46 0.23
C ILE A 187 -0.57 -2.75 0.37
N GLY A 188 -0.27 -3.78 -0.41
CA GLY A 188 -0.82 -5.12 -0.25
C GLY A 188 -0.45 -5.75 1.10
N GLN A 189 0.81 -5.65 1.51
CA GLN A 189 1.28 -6.10 2.83
C GLN A 189 0.57 -5.37 3.97
N ILE A 190 0.47 -4.03 3.89
CA ILE A 190 -0.26 -3.20 4.84
C ILE A 190 -1.74 -3.63 4.92
N SER A 191 -2.38 -3.77 3.76
CA SER A 191 -3.80 -4.15 3.70
C SER A 191 -4.05 -5.53 4.28
N LYS A 192 -3.14 -6.50 4.08
CA LYS A 192 -3.29 -7.86 4.60
C LYS A 192 -2.98 -7.93 6.10
N LYS A 193 -1.87 -7.33 6.54
CA LYS A 193 -1.39 -7.40 7.93
C LYS A 193 -2.31 -6.66 8.90
N TYR A 194 -2.93 -5.56 8.47
CA TYR A 194 -3.74 -4.69 9.32
C TYR A 194 -5.24 -4.72 9.02
N ALA A 195 -5.72 -5.68 8.22
CA ALA A 195 -7.14 -5.84 7.89
C ALA A 195 -8.02 -6.05 9.14
N GLU A 196 -7.55 -6.86 10.09
CA GLU A 196 -8.30 -7.19 11.31
C GLU A 196 -8.35 -6.00 12.28
N SER A 197 -7.27 -5.22 12.36
CA SER A 197 -7.21 -4.03 13.21
C SER A 197 -7.97 -2.84 12.62
N SER A 198 -8.21 -2.81 11.30
CA SER A 198 -8.91 -1.72 10.62
C SER A 198 -9.80 -2.24 9.49
N MET A 199 -11.07 -2.49 9.80
CA MET A 199 -12.06 -2.93 8.81
C MET A 199 -12.29 -1.91 7.68
N GLN A 200 -11.98 -0.63 7.90
CA GLN A 200 -12.16 0.42 6.89
C GLN A 200 -10.94 0.60 5.97
N LEU A 201 -9.77 0.05 6.33
CA LEU A 201 -8.54 0.25 5.57
C LEU A 201 -8.64 -0.30 4.15
N ARG A 202 -8.98 -1.59 4.01
CA ARG A 202 -9.08 -2.25 2.71
C ARG A 202 -10.13 -1.60 1.79
N PRO A 203 -11.39 -1.35 2.22
CA PRO A 203 -12.37 -0.64 1.39
C PRO A 203 -11.90 0.77 0.97
N ARG A 204 -11.22 1.51 1.85
CA ARG A 204 -10.70 2.84 1.54
C ARG A 204 -9.60 2.79 0.48
N LEU A 205 -8.64 1.88 0.63
CA LEU A 205 -7.54 1.67 -0.32
C LEU A 205 -8.06 1.23 -1.70
N THR A 206 -8.98 0.26 -1.74
CA THR A 206 -9.63 -0.18 -2.97
C THR A 206 -10.37 0.96 -3.66
N ARG A 207 -11.14 1.76 -2.91
CA ARG A 207 -11.85 2.93 -3.46
C ARG A 207 -10.90 3.97 -4.04
N THR A 208 -9.78 4.22 -3.36
CA THR A 208 -8.75 5.14 -3.88
C THR A 208 -8.19 4.63 -5.21
N CYS A 209 -7.72 3.38 -5.29
CA CYS A 209 -7.17 2.84 -6.52
C CYS A 209 -8.22 2.79 -7.65
N LEU A 210 -9.47 2.42 -7.33
CA LEU A 210 -10.57 2.41 -8.27
C LEU A 210 -10.85 3.80 -8.87
N LYS A 211 -10.80 4.86 -8.04
CA LYS A 211 -10.98 6.24 -8.51
C LYS A 211 -9.95 6.61 -9.58
N TYR A 212 -8.69 6.21 -9.42
CA TYR A 212 -7.65 6.44 -10.43
C TYR A 212 -7.84 5.57 -11.66
N PHE A 213 -8.26 4.31 -11.48
CA PHE A 213 -8.49 3.39 -12.58
C PHE A 213 -9.63 3.85 -13.52
N LEU A 214 -10.72 4.37 -12.97
CA LEU A 214 -11.91 4.78 -13.75
C LEU A 214 -11.81 6.20 -14.36
N ASP A 215 -10.76 6.97 -14.05
CA ASP A 215 -10.60 8.36 -14.51
C ASP A 215 -9.77 8.39 -15.81
N PRO A 216 -10.37 8.60 -17.00
CA PRO A 216 -9.65 8.53 -18.28
C PRO A 216 -8.70 9.71 -18.52
N SER A 217 -8.69 10.71 -17.63
CA SER A 217 -7.79 11.87 -17.73
C SER A 217 -6.41 11.62 -17.10
N ARG A 218 -6.23 10.46 -16.44
CA ARG A 218 -5.00 10.09 -15.74
C ARG A 218 -3.92 9.64 -16.71
N THR A 219 -2.68 9.74 -16.25
CA THR A 219 -1.52 9.26 -17.00
C THR A 219 -1.45 7.73 -16.98
N LEU A 220 -0.80 7.13 -17.98
CA LEU A 220 -0.59 5.68 -18.06
C LEU A 220 0.11 5.12 -16.81
N GLY A 221 1.05 5.89 -16.24
CA GLY A 221 1.71 5.54 -15.01
C GLY A 221 0.79 5.49 -13.78
N GLU A 222 -0.14 6.44 -13.67
CA GLU A 222 -1.18 6.41 -12.61
C GLU A 222 -2.10 5.19 -12.76
N HIS A 223 -2.51 4.86 -13.99
CA HIS A 223 -3.29 3.67 -14.27
C HIS A 223 -2.55 2.38 -13.92
N TYR A 224 -1.27 2.26 -14.29
CA TYR A 224 -0.42 1.13 -13.94
C TYR A 224 -0.39 0.90 -12.42
N GLY A 225 -0.13 1.96 -11.65
CA GLY A 225 -0.14 1.90 -10.18
C GLY A 225 -1.52 1.52 -9.61
N ALA A 226 -2.59 2.05 -10.17
CA ALA A 226 -3.96 1.73 -9.74
C ALA A 226 -4.32 0.26 -9.98
N ILE A 227 -3.95 -0.31 -11.13
CA ILE A 227 -4.18 -1.72 -11.47
C ILE A 227 -3.43 -2.64 -10.50
N ASN A 228 -2.13 -2.39 -10.29
CA ASN A 228 -1.32 -3.18 -9.36
C ASN A 228 -1.78 -3.02 -7.91
N GLY A 229 -2.22 -1.82 -7.51
CA GLY A 229 -2.85 -1.57 -6.21
C GLY A 229 -4.12 -2.41 -6.00
N LEU A 230 -5.05 -2.38 -6.96
CA LEU A 230 -6.29 -3.16 -6.88
C LEU A 230 -6.01 -4.67 -6.77
N SER A 231 -5.07 -5.17 -7.57
CA SER A 231 -4.67 -6.58 -7.57
C SER A 231 -4.10 -7.01 -6.21
N THR A 232 -3.22 -6.20 -5.62
CA THR A 232 -2.51 -6.54 -4.36
C THR A 232 -3.36 -6.34 -3.10
N ILE A 233 -4.21 -5.31 -3.04
CA ILE A 233 -5.09 -5.03 -1.89
C ILE A 233 -6.23 -6.05 -1.81
N GLY A 234 -6.85 -6.27 -2.96
CA GLY A 234 -8.13 -6.93 -3.07
C GLY A 234 -8.04 -8.42 -3.40
N GLY A 235 -6.92 -8.86 -3.96
CA GLY A 235 -6.76 -10.21 -4.48
C GLY A 235 -7.75 -10.52 -5.61
N PRO A 236 -7.97 -11.82 -5.89
CA PRO A 236 -8.79 -12.28 -7.02
C PRO A 236 -10.24 -11.78 -6.98
N GLU A 237 -10.83 -11.66 -5.79
CA GLU A 237 -12.23 -11.21 -5.62
C GLU A 237 -12.46 -9.79 -6.14
N VAL A 238 -11.54 -8.88 -5.87
CA VAL A 238 -11.61 -7.49 -6.38
C VAL A 238 -11.36 -7.46 -7.88
N ILE A 239 -10.50 -8.34 -8.39
CA ILE A 239 -10.26 -8.44 -9.83
C ILE A 239 -11.54 -8.91 -10.54
N ARG A 240 -12.21 -9.95 -10.01
CA ARG A 240 -13.47 -10.49 -10.56
C ARG A 240 -14.62 -9.49 -10.52
N SER A 241 -14.78 -8.77 -9.40
CA SER A 241 -15.94 -7.90 -9.16
C SER A 241 -15.76 -6.45 -9.63
N ILE A 242 -14.53 -5.93 -9.64
CA ILE A 242 -14.23 -4.53 -9.94
C ILE A 242 -13.41 -4.38 -11.22
N LEU A 243 -12.34 -5.16 -11.41
CA LEU A 243 -11.48 -4.99 -12.58
C LEU A 243 -12.19 -5.48 -13.86
N LEU A 244 -12.60 -6.75 -13.93
CA LEU A 244 -13.16 -7.37 -15.14
C LEU A 244 -14.30 -6.58 -15.79
N PRO A 245 -15.35 -6.12 -15.06
CA PRO A 245 -16.46 -5.39 -15.67
C PRO A 245 -16.05 -4.05 -16.30
N ASN A 246 -14.93 -3.48 -15.84
CA ASN A 246 -14.46 -2.16 -16.25
C ASN A 246 -13.30 -2.24 -17.27
N VAL A 247 -12.81 -3.43 -17.64
CA VAL A 247 -11.74 -3.58 -18.65
C VAL A 247 -12.20 -3.11 -20.04
N LYS A 248 -13.39 -3.50 -20.47
CA LYS A 248 -13.93 -3.08 -21.78
C LYS A 248 -14.16 -1.56 -21.86
N PRO A 249 -14.76 -0.88 -20.87
CA PRO A 249 -14.78 0.59 -20.82
C PRO A 249 -13.37 1.22 -20.83
N PHE A 250 -12.40 0.60 -20.15
CA PHE A 250 -11.02 1.08 -20.09
C PHE A 250 -10.29 1.02 -21.45
N GLU A 251 -10.80 0.24 -22.39
CA GLU A 251 -10.26 0.15 -23.75
C GLU A 251 -10.21 1.49 -24.50
N TYR A 252 -11.11 2.41 -24.18
CA TYR A 252 -11.04 3.78 -24.69
C TYR A 252 -9.70 4.45 -24.35
N VAL A 253 -9.23 4.29 -23.11
CA VAL A 253 -7.94 4.84 -22.63
C VAL A 253 -6.78 4.16 -23.35
N LEU A 254 -6.81 2.83 -23.50
CA LEU A 254 -5.79 2.07 -24.21
C LEU A 254 -5.70 2.46 -25.68
N THR A 255 -6.84 2.54 -26.37
CA THR A 255 -6.90 2.87 -27.80
C THR A 255 -6.42 4.29 -28.05
N LYS A 256 -6.83 5.25 -27.20
CA LYS A 256 -6.33 6.62 -27.24
C LYS A 256 -4.80 6.65 -27.09
N ALA A 257 -4.26 5.97 -26.08
CA ALA A 257 -2.82 5.93 -25.84
C ALA A 257 -2.04 5.25 -26.98
N ILE A 258 -2.58 4.17 -27.56
CA ILE A 258 -2.00 3.50 -28.74
C ILE A 258 -1.99 4.44 -29.95
N ASN A 259 -3.05 5.23 -30.16
CA ASN A 259 -3.11 6.18 -31.27
C ASN A 259 -2.15 7.38 -31.07
N GLU A 260 -1.96 7.83 -29.84
CA GLU A 260 -1.10 8.98 -29.51
C GLU A 260 0.40 8.62 -29.48
N HIS A 261 0.76 7.46 -28.92
CA HIS A 261 2.15 7.07 -28.66
C HIS A 261 2.64 5.87 -29.51
N GLY A 262 1.71 5.12 -30.13
CA GLY A 262 1.99 3.89 -30.84
C GLY A 262 1.88 2.64 -29.95
N GLU A 263 1.58 1.49 -30.57
CA GLU A 263 1.45 0.21 -29.85
C GLU A 263 2.78 -0.29 -29.25
N ALA A 264 3.91 0.14 -29.81
CA ALA A 264 5.24 -0.23 -29.35
C ALA A 264 5.73 0.59 -28.14
N ASP A 265 5.00 1.62 -27.73
CA ASP A 265 5.36 2.46 -26.59
C ASP A 265 5.44 1.65 -25.29
N GLU A 266 6.48 1.89 -24.50
CA GLU A 266 6.75 1.14 -23.28
C GLU A 266 5.67 1.36 -22.22
N ASN A 267 5.11 2.57 -22.10
CA ASN A 267 4.05 2.84 -21.11
C ASN A 267 2.77 2.08 -21.44
N VAL A 268 2.40 2.07 -22.73
CA VAL A 268 1.24 1.32 -23.21
C VAL A 268 1.43 -0.17 -22.95
N ARG A 269 2.62 -0.72 -23.27
CA ARG A 269 2.94 -2.13 -23.01
C ARG A 269 2.88 -2.47 -21.53
N MET A 270 3.42 -1.62 -20.66
CA MET A 270 3.43 -1.86 -19.20
C MET A 270 2.02 -1.87 -18.61
N VAL A 271 1.13 -0.95 -19.02
CA VAL A 271 -0.27 -0.94 -18.56
C VAL A 271 -1.01 -2.20 -19.01
N ILE A 272 -0.85 -2.60 -20.27
CA ILE A 272 -1.52 -3.82 -20.76
C ILE A 272 -0.95 -5.06 -20.07
N ALA A 273 0.38 -5.13 -19.85
CA ALA A 273 1.00 -6.20 -19.09
C ALA A 273 0.48 -6.27 -17.65
N ALA A 274 0.28 -5.13 -16.99
CA ALA A 274 -0.33 -5.08 -15.65
C ALA A 274 -1.78 -5.61 -15.64
N LEU A 275 -2.60 -5.26 -16.64
CA LEU A 275 -3.96 -5.80 -16.77
C LEU A 275 -3.95 -7.31 -17.00
N VAL A 276 -3.13 -7.80 -17.94
CA VAL A 276 -3.02 -9.24 -18.22
C VAL A 276 -2.51 -9.99 -16.99
N LYS A 277 -1.49 -9.47 -16.29
CA LYS A 277 -0.98 -10.04 -15.03
C LYS A 277 -2.06 -10.08 -13.93
N ALA A 278 -2.84 -9.02 -13.78
CA ALA A 278 -3.92 -8.99 -12.80
C ALA A 278 -5.01 -10.02 -13.14
N ILE A 279 -5.38 -10.14 -14.41
CA ILE A 279 -6.45 -11.06 -14.83
C ILE A 279 -5.99 -12.52 -14.74
N THR A 280 -4.77 -12.83 -15.17
CA THR A 280 -4.19 -14.19 -15.08
C THR A 280 -4.11 -14.69 -13.63
N ALA A 281 -3.89 -13.81 -12.65
CA ALA A 281 -3.89 -14.17 -11.23
C ALA A 281 -5.24 -14.74 -10.73
N ILE A 282 -6.34 -14.53 -11.46
CA ILE A 282 -7.62 -15.17 -11.17
C ILE A 282 -7.53 -16.69 -11.37
N GLY A 283 -6.89 -17.14 -12.45
CA GLY A 283 -6.76 -18.55 -12.81
C GLY A 283 -5.89 -19.33 -11.81
N ASP A 284 -4.82 -18.71 -11.31
CA ASP A 284 -3.92 -19.31 -10.31
C ASP A 284 -4.60 -19.53 -8.94
N SER A 285 -5.67 -18.80 -8.65
CA SER A 285 -6.35 -18.91 -7.36
C SER A 285 -7.24 -20.15 -7.27
N ASP A 286 -7.66 -20.68 -8.41
CA ASP A 286 -8.53 -21.87 -8.52
C ASP A 286 -7.73 -23.19 -8.60
N ILE A 287 -6.41 -23.15 -8.39
CA ILE A 287 -5.48 -24.32 -8.43
C ILE A 287 -5.96 -25.48 -7.53
N TYR A 288 -6.73 -25.23 -6.47
CA TYR A 288 -7.18 -26.27 -5.54
C TYR A 288 -8.45 -27.02 -5.95
N LEU A 289 -9.14 -26.66 -7.06
CA LEU A 289 -10.50 -27.16 -7.32
C LEU A 289 -10.75 -27.86 -8.66
N ALA A 290 -9.83 -27.89 -9.62
CA ALA A 290 -10.15 -28.50 -10.93
C ALA A 290 -8.95 -29.15 -11.65
N ASN A 291 -8.87 -30.48 -11.56
CA ASN A 291 -8.17 -31.32 -12.54
C ASN A 291 -9.07 -31.47 -13.79
N GLY A 292 -9.18 -30.41 -14.58
CA GLY A 292 -9.91 -30.39 -15.85
C GLY A 292 -8.96 -30.40 -17.05
N MET A 293 -9.28 -31.24 -18.03
CA MET A 293 -8.59 -31.48 -19.31
C MET A 293 -8.60 -30.23 -20.22
N ASN A 294 -7.46 -29.87 -20.80
CA ASN A 294 -7.38 -28.79 -21.80
C ASN A 294 -7.99 -29.28 -23.13
N GLY A 295 -9.21 -28.83 -23.43
CA GLY A 295 -9.87 -28.98 -24.73
C GLY A 295 -10.18 -27.60 -25.31
N ILE A 296 -9.89 -27.41 -26.58
CA ILE A 296 -10.11 -26.17 -27.33
C ILE A 296 -11.61 -26.03 -27.64
N GLN A 297 -12.22 -24.90 -27.26
CA GLN A 297 -13.46 -24.40 -27.85
C GLN A 297 -13.19 -23.01 -28.43
N ASP A 298 -13.14 -22.88 -29.76
CA ASP A 298 -12.92 -21.60 -30.45
C ASP A 298 -13.97 -20.51 -30.10
N SER A 299 -15.13 -20.90 -29.53
CA SER A 299 -16.14 -19.95 -29.05
C SER A 299 -15.69 -19.17 -27.82
N GLU A 300 -14.87 -19.75 -26.93
CA GLU A 300 -14.46 -19.12 -25.68
C GLU A 300 -13.60 -17.88 -25.92
N GLY A 301 -12.67 -17.95 -26.88
CA GLY A 301 -11.81 -16.82 -27.24
C GLY A 301 -12.61 -15.62 -27.74
N THR A 302 -13.64 -15.88 -28.56
CA THR A 302 -14.52 -14.84 -29.11
C THR A 302 -15.35 -14.17 -27.99
N GLU A 303 -15.90 -14.97 -27.06
CA GLU A 303 -16.68 -14.44 -25.93
C GLU A 303 -15.83 -13.61 -24.95
N ILE A 304 -14.56 -13.96 -24.79
CA ILE A 304 -13.60 -13.21 -23.96
C ILE A 304 -13.21 -11.90 -24.62
N GLU A 305 -12.95 -11.91 -25.93
CA GLU A 305 -12.70 -10.69 -26.70
C GLU A 305 -13.91 -9.75 -26.62
N GLU A 306 -15.13 -10.28 -26.72
CA GLU A 306 -16.34 -9.47 -26.57
C GLU A 306 -16.47 -8.86 -25.17
N TYR A 307 -16.10 -9.61 -24.13
CA TYR A 307 -16.25 -9.18 -22.73
C TYR A 307 -15.15 -8.20 -22.28
N LEU A 308 -13.90 -8.44 -22.66
CA LEU A 308 -12.72 -7.67 -22.21
C LEU A 308 -12.24 -6.64 -23.24
N GLY A 309 -12.77 -6.66 -24.46
CA GLY A 309 -12.37 -5.79 -25.56
C GLY A 309 -11.20 -6.36 -26.39
N PRO A 310 -11.05 -5.96 -27.67
CA PRO A 310 -10.01 -6.46 -28.58
C PRO A 310 -8.57 -6.32 -28.07
N VAL A 311 -8.20 -5.28 -27.30
CA VAL A 311 -6.79 -5.11 -26.90
C VAL A 311 -6.37 -6.12 -25.84
N VAL A 312 -7.13 -6.23 -24.75
CA VAL A 312 -6.80 -7.09 -23.60
C VAL A 312 -7.35 -8.50 -23.80
N GLY A 313 -8.59 -8.61 -24.31
CA GLY A 313 -9.26 -9.88 -24.57
C GLY A 313 -8.48 -10.76 -25.56
N LYS A 314 -7.98 -10.18 -26.66
CA LYS A 314 -7.18 -10.94 -27.64
C LYS A 314 -5.91 -11.50 -27.03
N ARG A 315 -5.22 -10.72 -26.18
CA ARG A 315 -3.99 -11.16 -25.50
C ARG A 315 -4.27 -12.28 -24.50
N ILE A 316 -5.41 -12.26 -23.82
CA ILE A 316 -5.83 -13.33 -22.91
C ILE A 316 -6.25 -14.58 -23.70
N ALA A 317 -7.02 -14.42 -24.78
CA ALA A 317 -7.42 -15.53 -25.64
C ALA A 317 -6.20 -16.26 -26.23
N LEU A 318 -5.15 -15.52 -26.61
CA LEU A 318 -3.88 -16.08 -27.09
C LEU A 318 -3.11 -16.92 -26.05
N LEU A 319 -3.37 -16.75 -24.75
CA LEU A 319 -2.75 -17.59 -23.72
C LEU A 319 -3.27 -19.03 -23.77
N ASN A 320 -4.42 -19.28 -24.42
CA ASN A 320 -5.05 -20.60 -24.54
C ASN A 320 -5.24 -21.32 -23.18
N ASP A 321 -5.45 -20.56 -22.12
CA ASP A 321 -5.71 -21.09 -20.78
C ASP A 321 -7.23 -21.23 -20.54
N HIS A 322 -7.74 -22.44 -20.78
CA HIS A 322 -9.16 -22.75 -20.61
C HIS A 322 -9.66 -22.50 -19.18
N ARG A 323 -8.81 -22.67 -18.16
CA ARG A 323 -9.22 -22.46 -16.75
C ARG A 323 -9.44 -20.98 -16.47
N LEU A 324 -8.51 -20.15 -16.94
CA LEU A 324 -8.63 -18.71 -16.86
C LEU A 324 -9.86 -18.21 -17.63
N ASN A 325 -10.06 -18.71 -18.84
CA ASN A 325 -11.20 -18.39 -19.70
C ASN A 325 -12.52 -18.66 -18.99
N LYS A 326 -12.67 -19.87 -18.43
CA LYS A 326 -13.85 -20.25 -17.65
C LYS A 326 -14.07 -19.36 -16.42
N ALA A 327 -13.01 -19.08 -15.66
CA ALA A 327 -13.10 -18.23 -14.47
C ALA A 327 -13.54 -16.78 -14.81
N ILE A 328 -13.12 -16.27 -15.97
CA ILE A 328 -13.55 -14.96 -16.48
C ILE A 328 -15.04 -14.99 -16.86
N LEU A 329 -15.48 -16.01 -17.61
CA LEU A 329 -16.87 -16.14 -18.05
C LEU A 329 -17.83 -16.36 -16.88
N GLU A 330 -17.48 -17.19 -15.89
CA GLU A 330 -18.26 -17.33 -14.65
C GLU A 330 -18.39 -16.01 -13.88
N SER A 331 -17.35 -15.17 -13.93
CA SER A 331 -17.38 -13.84 -13.29
C SER A 331 -18.31 -12.88 -14.04
N LYS A 332 -18.39 -12.98 -15.37
CA LYS A 332 -19.35 -12.23 -16.21
C LYS A 332 -20.79 -12.56 -15.82
N GLU A 333 -21.13 -13.85 -15.68
CA GLU A 333 -22.48 -14.29 -15.31
C GLU A 333 -22.89 -13.77 -13.92
N LYS A 334 -22.01 -13.93 -12.91
CA LYS A 334 -22.28 -13.46 -11.54
C LYS A 334 -22.49 -11.95 -11.44
N ASN A 335 -21.76 -11.17 -12.25
CA ASN A 335 -21.87 -9.72 -12.28
C ASN A 335 -23.10 -9.24 -13.09
N GLY A 336 -23.59 -10.03 -14.06
CA GLY A 336 -24.79 -9.71 -14.83
C GLY A 336 -26.12 -10.00 -14.11
N THR A 337 -26.08 -10.82 -13.04
CA THR A 337 -27.27 -11.16 -12.22
C THR A 337 -27.56 -10.22 -11.05
N LYS A 338 -26.84 -9.11 -10.91
CA LYS A 338 -27.05 -8.08 -9.86
C LYS A 338 -27.45 -6.75 -10.47
#